data_AF-A0A944E1R1-F1
#
_entry.id   AF-A0A944E1R1-F1
#
_cell.length_a   1.000
_cell.length_b   1.000
_cell.length_c   1.000
_cell.angle_alpha   90.00
_cell.angle_beta   90.00
_cell.angle_gamma   90.00
#
_symmetry.space_group_name_H-M   'P 1'
#
loop_
_entity.id
_entity.type
_entity.pdbx_description
1 polymer ?
#
loop_
_entity_poly.entity_id
_entity_poly.type
_entity_poly.pdbx_seq_one_letter_code
_entity_poly.pdbx_strand_id
1 'polypeptide(L)'
;MADELYAQLTTYEGRPAVVSCEGKDPVNAPMIRHWCEAMGDRNAAYRGRDAIAPPTMLQAWTMGGLSGHGGRTPAQDELFALLDEAGFRSVVATDCEQEYLRPLRPGDRITFDAVIESVSPRKTTKLGTGYFITTRTEVRTGGRTVGTHRFRILKYAPAAQLARVLSAQPATVPVAQHTSASRPAPALRPRPVINRDNEGFWQGVAGHRLLIQRCGGCGTLRLPWLPGCGACGSPDWDTVAASGSGTVFSYVVMHHPPFPAFDPPYAVGLIELAEGVRFVSNVVGVPCDKVRIGMPVDLEFLRVDDGLELPVFRAAAGEAVSPHEPGRHGGTAAGGGRMSPDTPAAPQPQEAV
;
A
#
# COMPACT_ATOMS: atom_id res chain seq x y z
N MET A 1 17.78 10.77 -35.18
CA MET A 1 17.10 9.84 -34.25
C MET A 1 16.38 10.56 -33.11
N ALA A 2 17.05 11.27 -32.18
CA ALA A 2 16.33 11.94 -31.07
C ALA A 2 15.35 13.03 -31.54
N ASP A 3 15.75 13.84 -32.53
CA ASP A 3 14.88 14.88 -33.10
C ASP A 3 13.72 14.33 -33.93
N GLU A 4 13.91 13.16 -34.54
CA GLU A 4 12.89 12.49 -35.37
C GLU A 4 11.80 11.83 -34.52
N LEU A 5 12.20 11.15 -33.43
CA LEU A 5 11.26 10.60 -32.46
C LEU A 5 10.45 11.71 -31.78
N TYR A 6 11.10 12.81 -31.39
CA TYR A 6 10.39 13.94 -30.80
C TYR A 6 9.37 14.55 -31.77
N ALA A 7 9.75 14.74 -33.05
CA ALA A 7 8.83 15.23 -34.07
C ALA A 7 7.62 14.32 -34.29
N GLN A 8 7.78 12.99 -34.16
CA GLN A 8 6.65 12.05 -34.21
C GLN A 8 5.76 12.16 -32.97
N LEU A 9 6.36 12.27 -31.78
CA LEU A 9 5.63 12.34 -30.51
C LEU A 9 4.75 13.60 -30.43
N THR A 10 5.20 14.73 -30.93
CA THR A 10 4.42 15.98 -30.91
C THR A 10 3.19 15.92 -31.82
N THR A 11 3.12 15.00 -32.80
CA THR A 11 1.91 14.80 -33.62
C THR A 11 0.71 14.27 -32.83
N TYR A 12 0.93 13.79 -31.60
CA TYR A 12 -0.12 13.35 -30.69
C TYR A 12 -0.66 14.48 -29.81
N GLU A 13 0.00 15.63 -29.76
CA GLU A 13 -0.51 16.78 -29.01
C GLU A 13 -1.87 17.22 -29.55
N GLY A 14 -2.81 17.50 -28.64
CA GLY A 14 -4.19 17.82 -28.97
C GLY A 14 -5.06 16.62 -29.35
N ARG A 15 -4.49 15.42 -29.52
CA ARG A 15 -5.31 14.22 -29.77
C ARG A 15 -6.05 13.80 -28.50
N PRO A 16 -7.31 13.35 -28.62
CA PRO A 16 -8.04 12.83 -27.49
C PRO A 16 -7.33 11.58 -26.97
N ALA A 17 -7.17 11.49 -25.66
CA ALA A 17 -6.72 10.31 -24.93
C ALA A 17 -7.92 9.44 -24.52
N VAL A 18 -9.00 10.08 -24.09
CA VAL A 18 -10.27 9.47 -23.69
C VAL A 18 -11.41 10.32 -24.24
N VAL A 19 -12.45 9.69 -24.79
CA VAL A 19 -13.62 10.41 -25.31
C VAL A 19 -14.88 9.91 -24.61
N SER A 20 -15.58 10.83 -23.95
CA SER A 20 -16.92 10.66 -23.38
C SER A 20 -17.07 9.39 -22.56
N CYS A 21 -16.07 9.09 -21.73
CA CYS A 21 -16.11 7.94 -20.84
C CYS A 21 -16.97 8.24 -19.62
N GLU A 22 -17.79 7.27 -19.21
CA GLU A 22 -18.49 7.32 -17.93
C GLU A 22 -17.60 6.69 -16.84
N GLY A 23 -17.63 7.27 -15.64
CA GLY A 23 -17.07 6.64 -14.45
C GLY A 23 -17.79 5.31 -14.17
N LYS A 24 -17.09 4.35 -13.55
CA LYS A 24 -17.65 3.00 -13.33
C LYS A 24 -18.86 3.00 -12.41
N ASP A 25 -18.78 3.85 -11.39
CA ASP A 25 -19.81 3.99 -10.39
C ASP A 25 -20.21 5.47 -10.33
N PRO A 26 -21.48 5.77 -10.03
CA PRO A 26 -21.80 7.10 -9.54
C PRO A 26 -20.99 7.38 -8.28
N VAL A 27 -20.79 8.66 -7.99
CA VAL A 27 -20.23 9.09 -6.71
C VAL A 27 -21.04 8.42 -5.60
N ASN A 28 -20.38 7.72 -4.68
CA ASN A 28 -21.07 6.89 -3.71
C ASN A 28 -20.44 6.95 -2.32
N ALA A 29 -21.29 6.86 -1.30
CA ALA A 29 -20.88 6.94 0.10
C ALA A 29 -19.90 5.83 0.53
N PRO A 30 -20.01 4.57 0.08
CA PRO A 30 -19.04 3.53 0.42
C PRO A 30 -17.61 3.87 0.00
N MET A 31 -17.38 4.33 -1.23
CA MET A 31 -16.06 4.73 -1.70
C MET A 31 -15.55 5.98 -0.98
N ILE A 32 -16.41 6.97 -0.72
CA ILE A 32 -16.05 8.16 0.08
C ILE A 32 -15.59 7.75 1.47
N ARG A 33 -16.35 6.89 2.15
CA ARG A 33 -16.01 6.39 3.49
C ARG A 33 -14.66 5.68 3.49
N HIS A 34 -14.46 4.73 2.57
CA HIS A 34 -13.21 3.98 2.48
C HIS A 34 -12.00 4.88 2.19
N TRP A 35 -12.16 5.86 1.29
CA TRP A 35 -11.12 6.83 1.02
C TRP A 35 -10.78 7.66 2.27
N CYS A 36 -11.80 8.18 2.97
CA CYS A 36 -11.60 8.96 4.19
C CYS A 36 -10.94 8.13 5.31
N GLU A 37 -11.30 6.86 5.48
CA GLU A 37 -10.68 5.95 6.45
C GLU A 37 -9.20 5.72 6.11
N ALA A 38 -8.89 5.44 4.84
CA ALA A 38 -7.52 5.21 4.39
C ALA A 38 -6.63 6.46 4.52
N MET A 39 -7.19 7.64 4.24
CA MET A 39 -6.50 8.91 4.35
C MET A 39 -6.47 9.48 5.77
N GLY A 40 -7.23 8.90 6.71
CA GLY A 40 -7.41 9.45 8.05
C GLY A 40 -8.20 10.77 8.09
N ASP A 41 -8.94 11.10 7.03
CA ASP A 41 -9.69 12.35 6.92
C ASP A 41 -11.05 12.22 7.62
N ARG A 42 -11.25 13.05 8.66
CA ARG A 42 -12.44 13.02 9.52
C ARG A 42 -13.38 14.19 9.28
N ASN A 43 -13.23 14.94 8.20
CA ASN A 43 -14.08 16.08 7.91
C ASN A 43 -15.58 15.68 7.86
N ALA A 44 -16.41 16.40 8.62
CA ALA A 44 -17.83 16.12 8.74
C ALA A 44 -18.60 16.31 7.41
N ALA A 45 -18.11 17.16 6.51
CA ALA A 45 -18.73 17.43 5.20
C ALA A 45 -18.82 16.17 4.30
N TYR A 46 -18.04 15.13 4.59
CA TYR A 46 -17.99 13.90 3.79
C TYR A 46 -18.93 12.80 4.31
N ARG A 47 -19.79 13.12 5.30
CA ARG A 47 -20.64 12.15 5.99
C ARG A 47 -22.08 12.65 6.07
N GLY A 48 -23.01 11.71 6.25
CA GLY A 48 -24.44 12.02 6.41
C GLY A 48 -25.17 12.24 5.09
N ARG A 49 -26.39 12.77 5.20
CA ARG A 49 -27.33 12.90 4.07
C ARG A 49 -26.86 13.89 3.00
N ASP A 50 -26.22 14.98 3.42
CA ASP A 50 -25.78 16.06 2.53
C ASP A 50 -24.27 15.97 2.22
N ALA A 51 -23.71 14.76 2.34
CA ALA A 51 -22.30 14.51 2.10
C ALA A 51 -21.86 15.00 0.72
N ILE A 52 -20.66 15.57 0.67
CA ILE A 52 -19.91 15.79 -0.56
C ILE A 52 -18.76 14.79 -0.64
N ALA A 53 -18.32 14.45 -1.84
CA ALA A 53 -17.07 13.73 -2.00
C ALA A 53 -15.89 14.67 -1.67
N PRO A 54 -14.84 14.20 -0.98
CA PRO A 54 -13.58 14.92 -0.86
C PRO A 54 -13.12 15.38 -2.26
N PRO A 55 -12.79 16.66 -2.47
CA PRO A 55 -12.40 17.17 -3.80
C PRO A 55 -11.22 16.37 -4.41
N THR A 56 -10.28 15.94 -3.56
CA THR A 56 -9.12 15.10 -3.92
C THR A 56 -9.48 13.71 -4.45
N MET A 57 -10.75 13.28 -4.37
CA MET A 57 -11.23 12.07 -5.02
C MET A 57 -11.58 12.27 -6.51
N LEU A 58 -11.40 13.47 -7.08
CA LEU A 58 -11.79 13.76 -8.47
C LEU A 58 -11.30 12.70 -9.47
N GLN A 59 -10.02 12.31 -9.38
CA GLN A 59 -9.43 11.28 -10.25
C GLN A 59 -9.93 9.87 -9.91
N ALA A 60 -10.28 9.58 -8.65
CA ALA A 60 -10.72 8.25 -8.23
C ALA A 60 -12.01 7.83 -8.96
N TRP A 61 -12.88 8.78 -9.29
CA TRP A 61 -14.11 8.53 -10.05
C TRP A 61 -13.88 8.31 -11.55
N THR A 62 -12.71 8.69 -12.06
CA THR A 62 -12.30 8.50 -13.46
C THR A 62 -11.21 7.43 -13.59
N MET A 63 -11.06 6.56 -12.59
CA MET A 63 -10.04 5.49 -12.59
C MET A 63 -10.57 4.19 -13.18
N GLY A 64 -9.71 3.54 -13.97
CA GLY A 64 -10.10 2.34 -14.73
C GLY A 64 -10.16 1.10 -13.86
N GLY A 65 -9.71 1.17 -12.61
CA GLY A 65 -9.56 -0.01 -11.76
C GLY A 65 -8.80 -1.15 -12.45
N LEU A 66 -9.07 -2.38 -12.04
CA LEU A 66 -8.38 -3.57 -12.57
C LEU A 66 -8.82 -3.96 -13.98
N SER A 67 -10.07 -3.67 -14.35
CA SER A 67 -10.63 -4.03 -15.66
C SER A 67 -10.46 -2.95 -16.74
N GLY A 68 -9.86 -1.79 -16.42
CA GLY A 68 -9.70 -0.67 -17.34
C GLY A 68 -11.00 0.11 -17.63
N HIS A 69 -10.95 1.04 -18.59
CA HIS A 69 -12.11 1.76 -19.13
C HIS A 69 -12.33 1.40 -20.60
N GLY A 70 -13.59 1.40 -21.04
CA GLY A 70 -13.94 1.18 -22.45
C GLY A 70 -13.76 2.40 -23.37
N GLY A 71 -13.56 3.60 -22.82
CA GLY A 71 -13.50 4.86 -23.59
C GLY A 71 -12.09 5.36 -23.96
N ARG A 72 -11.05 4.53 -23.76
CA ARG A 72 -9.67 4.91 -24.06
C ARG A 72 -9.45 4.88 -25.58
N THR A 73 -8.89 5.94 -26.13
CA THR A 73 -8.57 6.02 -27.55
C THR A 73 -7.23 5.32 -27.86
N PRO A 74 -7.00 4.88 -29.11
CA PRO A 74 -5.71 4.32 -29.51
C PRO A 74 -4.54 5.30 -29.35
N ALA A 75 -4.78 6.61 -29.46
CA ALA A 75 -3.71 7.62 -29.57
C ALA A 75 -2.73 7.58 -28.38
N GLN A 76 -3.22 7.40 -27.15
CA GLN A 76 -2.34 7.32 -25.99
C GLN A 76 -1.57 5.99 -25.93
N ASP A 77 -2.18 4.90 -26.39
CA ASP A 77 -1.55 3.58 -26.41
C ASP A 77 -0.49 3.50 -27.51
N GLU A 78 -0.77 4.06 -28.69
CA GLU A 78 0.18 4.23 -29.80
C GLU A 78 1.38 5.09 -29.39
N LEU A 79 1.15 6.22 -28.72
CA LEU A 79 2.23 7.06 -28.19
C LEU A 79 3.09 6.29 -27.18
N PHE A 80 2.46 5.51 -26.30
CA PHE A 80 3.17 4.74 -25.28
C PHE A 80 3.98 3.60 -25.91
N ALA A 81 3.42 2.92 -26.92
CA ALA A 81 4.08 1.88 -27.69
C ALA A 81 5.31 2.42 -28.44
N LEU A 82 5.18 3.58 -29.10
CA LEU A 82 6.29 4.24 -29.78
C LEU A 82 7.46 4.54 -28.81
N LEU A 83 7.15 5.00 -27.60
CA LEU A 83 8.15 5.22 -26.56
C LEU A 83 8.77 3.90 -26.05
N ASP A 84 7.97 2.84 -25.91
CA ASP A 84 8.43 1.52 -25.44
C ASP A 84 9.36 0.82 -26.45
N GLU A 85 9.02 0.93 -27.74
CA GLU A 85 9.83 0.47 -28.87
C GLU A 85 11.16 1.23 -28.96
N ALA A 86 11.14 2.54 -28.68
CA ALA A 86 12.33 3.36 -28.58
C ALA A 86 13.14 3.17 -27.28
N GLY A 87 12.72 2.25 -26.39
CA GLY A 87 13.44 1.86 -25.18
C GLY A 87 13.08 2.64 -23.90
N PHE A 88 12.10 3.54 -23.95
CA PHE A 88 11.64 4.35 -22.81
C PHE A 88 10.50 3.66 -22.04
N ARG A 89 10.79 2.47 -21.51
CA ARG A 89 9.79 1.55 -20.96
C ARG A 89 9.35 1.83 -19.53
N SER A 90 10.15 2.60 -18.78
CA SER A 90 9.82 2.94 -17.40
C SER A 90 8.93 4.17 -17.36
N VAL A 91 8.02 4.22 -16.39
CA VAL A 91 7.08 5.33 -16.21
C VAL A 91 7.04 5.75 -14.75
N VAL A 92 6.95 7.06 -14.52
CA VAL A 92 6.73 7.63 -13.19
C VAL A 92 5.84 8.86 -13.31
N ALA A 93 4.90 9.03 -12.38
CA ALA A 93 4.15 10.26 -12.26
C ALA A 93 5.03 11.34 -11.62
N THR A 94 5.06 12.53 -12.21
CA THR A 94 5.92 13.62 -11.72
C THR A 94 5.13 14.79 -11.18
N ASP A 95 3.94 15.06 -11.72
CA ASP A 95 3.13 16.22 -11.33
C ASP A 95 1.64 15.91 -11.49
N CYS A 96 0.85 16.48 -10.59
CA CYS A 96 -0.61 16.37 -10.56
C CYS A 96 -1.19 17.72 -10.13
N GLU A 97 -1.91 18.38 -11.03
CA GLU A 97 -2.63 19.61 -10.75
C GLU A 97 -4.12 19.35 -10.91
N GLN A 98 -4.91 19.71 -9.90
CA GLN A 98 -6.36 19.55 -9.91
C GLN A 98 -7.03 20.88 -9.58
N GLU A 99 -8.05 21.22 -10.37
CA GLU A 99 -8.91 22.38 -10.14
C GLU A 99 -10.32 21.88 -9.82
N TYR A 100 -10.89 22.36 -8.71
CA TYR A 100 -12.20 21.94 -8.24
C TYR A 100 -13.19 23.10 -8.37
N LEU A 101 -14.10 23.00 -9.34
CA LEU A 101 -15.07 24.06 -9.61
C LEU A 101 -16.34 23.87 -8.79
N ARG A 102 -16.74 22.62 -8.53
CA ARG A 102 -17.96 22.26 -7.80
C ARG A 102 -17.76 20.99 -6.97
N PRO A 103 -18.37 20.90 -5.78
CA PRO A 103 -18.36 19.67 -5.01
C PRO A 103 -19.21 18.60 -5.71
N LEU A 104 -18.70 17.37 -5.69
CA LEU A 104 -19.43 16.18 -6.12
C LEU A 104 -20.27 15.62 -4.97
N ARG A 105 -21.41 15.02 -5.28
CA ARG A 105 -22.36 14.47 -4.30
C ARG A 105 -22.69 13.01 -4.61
N PRO A 106 -22.97 12.19 -3.58
CA PRO A 106 -23.47 10.84 -3.80
C PRO A 106 -24.67 10.83 -4.77
N GLY A 107 -24.59 9.98 -5.79
CA GLY A 107 -25.56 9.90 -6.89
C GLY A 107 -25.13 10.60 -8.18
N ASP A 108 -24.14 11.51 -8.13
CA ASP A 108 -23.62 12.17 -9.34
C ASP A 108 -22.99 11.14 -10.28
N ARG A 109 -23.40 11.18 -11.55
CA ARG A 109 -22.78 10.39 -12.63
C ARG A 109 -21.67 11.20 -13.27
N ILE A 110 -20.48 10.63 -13.26
CA ILE A 110 -19.28 11.28 -13.78
C ILE A 110 -19.09 10.90 -15.24
N THR A 111 -18.90 11.91 -16.08
CA THR A 111 -18.37 11.73 -17.44
C THR A 111 -17.09 12.54 -17.59
N PHE A 112 -16.17 12.07 -18.44
CA PHE A 112 -14.90 12.76 -18.64
C PHE A 112 -14.32 12.53 -20.02
N ASP A 113 -13.54 13.52 -20.45
CA ASP A 113 -12.69 13.45 -21.64
C ASP A 113 -11.27 13.78 -21.22
N ALA A 114 -10.31 13.23 -21.96
CA ALA A 114 -8.91 13.56 -21.77
C ALA A 114 -8.25 13.87 -23.10
N VAL A 115 -7.27 14.75 -23.08
CA VAL A 115 -6.44 15.13 -24.23
C VAL A 115 -4.97 15.00 -23.86
N ILE A 116 -4.16 14.54 -24.81
CA ILE A 116 -2.70 14.63 -24.71
C ILE A 116 -2.36 16.11 -24.90
N GLU A 117 -2.11 16.82 -23.81
CA GLU A 117 -1.96 18.28 -23.82
C GLU A 117 -0.60 18.70 -24.35
N SER A 118 0.47 18.01 -23.93
CA SER A 118 1.83 18.31 -24.40
C SER A 118 2.78 17.12 -24.25
N VAL A 119 3.82 17.10 -25.08
CA VAL A 119 4.98 16.22 -24.97
C VAL A 119 6.23 17.08 -24.94
N SER A 120 7.07 16.92 -23.90
CA SER A 120 8.31 17.70 -23.81
C SER A 120 9.36 17.22 -24.81
N PRO A 121 10.37 18.04 -25.13
CA PRO A 121 11.62 17.55 -25.70
C PRO A 121 12.27 16.49 -24.80
N ARG A 122 13.24 15.74 -25.32
CA ARG A 122 14.01 14.75 -24.55
C ARG A 122 14.71 15.42 -23.36
N LYS A 123 14.55 14.86 -22.16
CA LYS A 123 15.17 15.35 -20.92
C LYS A 123 15.91 14.23 -20.20
N THR A 124 17.04 14.59 -19.59
CA THR A 124 17.79 13.71 -18.68
C THR A 124 17.53 14.11 -17.24
N THR A 125 17.11 13.15 -16.43
CA THR A 125 16.82 13.31 -15.00
C THR A 125 17.69 12.35 -14.18
N LYS A 126 17.59 12.38 -12.85
CA LYS A 126 18.25 11.40 -11.97
C LYS A 126 17.75 9.96 -12.19
N LEU A 127 16.49 9.77 -12.59
CA LEU A 127 15.91 8.46 -12.86
C LEU A 127 16.36 7.90 -14.21
N GLY A 128 16.65 8.78 -15.17
CA GLY A 128 17.10 8.42 -16.51
C GLY A 128 16.69 9.46 -17.55
N THR A 129 16.85 9.09 -18.82
CA THR A 129 16.54 9.97 -19.94
C THR A 129 15.22 9.58 -20.58
N GLY A 130 14.36 10.55 -20.87
CA GLY A 130 13.01 10.29 -21.37
C GLY A 130 12.27 11.53 -21.84
N TYR A 131 10.95 11.41 -21.94
CA TYR A 131 10.02 12.44 -22.37
C TYR A 131 8.91 12.60 -21.33
N PHE A 132 8.55 13.86 -21.05
CA PHE A 132 7.39 14.14 -20.22
C PHE A 132 6.15 14.19 -21.09
N ILE A 133 5.07 13.56 -20.63
CA ILE A 133 3.76 13.60 -21.29
C ILE A 133 2.76 14.15 -20.30
N THR A 134 2.07 15.22 -20.69
CA THR A 134 1.02 15.85 -19.91
C THR A 134 -0.33 15.49 -20.51
N THR A 135 -1.20 14.89 -19.72
CA THR A 135 -2.60 14.62 -20.09
C THR A 135 -3.50 15.54 -19.28
N ARG A 136 -4.42 16.23 -19.95
CA ARG A 136 -5.45 17.03 -19.29
C ARG A 136 -6.79 16.34 -19.41
N THR A 137 -7.43 16.12 -18.26
CA THR A 137 -8.76 15.52 -18.13
C THR A 137 -9.75 16.59 -17.69
N GLU A 138 -10.90 16.64 -18.36
CA GLU A 138 -12.04 17.44 -17.95
C GLU A 138 -13.13 16.51 -17.40
N VAL A 139 -13.57 16.78 -16.18
CA VAL A 139 -14.55 15.95 -15.48
C VAL A 139 -15.87 16.71 -15.38
N ARG A 140 -16.98 16.03 -15.70
CA ARG A 140 -18.31 16.60 -15.85
C ARG A 140 -19.35 15.78 -15.07
N THR A 141 -20.40 16.44 -14.61
CA THR A 141 -21.65 15.82 -14.13
C THR A 141 -22.84 16.57 -14.73
N GLY A 142 -23.87 15.87 -15.20
CA GLY A 142 -25.04 16.50 -15.83
C GLY A 142 -24.67 17.47 -16.97
N GLY A 143 -23.62 17.17 -17.74
CA GLY A 143 -23.12 18.00 -18.84
C GLY A 143 -22.32 19.25 -18.42
N ARG A 144 -22.09 19.48 -17.12
CA ARG A 144 -21.35 20.65 -16.60
C ARG A 144 -20.01 20.24 -16.01
N THR A 145 -18.97 21.03 -16.27
CA THR A 145 -17.64 20.82 -15.69
C THR A 145 -17.64 20.98 -14.18
N VAL A 146 -17.08 20.00 -13.48
CA VAL A 146 -16.95 19.99 -12.01
C VAL A 146 -15.50 20.15 -11.57
N GLY A 147 -14.55 19.78 -12.42
CA GLY A 147 -13.14 19.96 -12.17
C GLY A 147 -12.29 19.58 -13.38
N THR A 148 -11.03 19.99 -13.31
CA THR A 148 -10.00 19.61 -14.29
C THR A 148 -8.84 18.94 -13.58
N HIS A 149 -8.14 18.06 -14.30
CA HIS A 149 -6.99 17.35 -13.79
C HIS A 149 -5.90 17.29 -14.86
N ARG A 150 -4.76 17.94 -14.60
CA ARG A 150 -3.54 17.81 -15.40
C ARG A 150 -2.59 16.85 -14.72
N PHE A 151 -2.22 15.81 -15.44
CA PHE A 151 -1.33 14.77 -14.94
C PHE A 151 -0.11 14.66 -15.85
N ARG A 152 1.08 14.82 -15.26
CA ARG A 152 2.34 14.71 -15.98
C ARG A 152 3.07 13.44 -15.57
N ILE A 153 3.46 12.65 -16.56
CA ILE A 153 4.31 11.48 -16.38
C ILE A 153 5.65 11.69 -17.10
N LEU A 154 6.67 10.97 -16.66
CA LEU A 154 7.92 10.78 -17.39
C LEU A 154 7.97 9.32 -17.86
N LYS A 155 8.02 9.12 -19.19
CA LYS A 155 8.40 7.82 -19.80
C LYS A 155 9.88 7.86 -20.13
N TYR A 156 10.67 6.96 -19.58
CA TYR A 156 12.13 7.06 -19.58
C TYR A 156 12.84 5.71 -19.70
N ALA A 157 14.08 5.78 -20.15
CA ALA A 157 15.07 4.71 -20.07
C ALA A 157 15.86 4.90 -18.77
N PRO A 158 15.89 3.93 -17.85
CA PRO A 158 16.58 4.07 -16.57
C PRO A 158 18.07 4.39 -16.72
N ALA A 159 18.61 5.23 -15.83
CA ALA A 159 20.05 5.45 -15.74
C ALA A 159 20.78 4.12 -15.50
N ALA A 160 21.99 3.90 -16.03
CA ALA A 160 22.66 2.59 -16.03
C ALA A 160 22.69 1.87 -14.66
N GLN A 161 22.84 2.61 -13.57
CA GLN A 161 22.77 2.05 -12.20
C GLN A 161 21.35 1.59 -11.83
N LEU A 162 20.33 2.39 -12.14
CA LEU A 162 18.92 2.02 -11.94
C LEU A 162 18.49 0.93 -12.92
N ALA A 163 18.99 0.94 -14.16
CA ALA A 163 18.80 -0.11 -15.15
C ALA A 163 19.38 -1.44 -14.66
N ARG A 164 20.54 -1.46 -13.98
CA ARG A 164 21.07 -2.70 -13.37
C ARG A 164 20.15 -3.25 -12.28
N VAL A 165 19.50 -2.38 -11.50
CA VAL A 165 18.54 -2.79 -10.48
C VAL A 165 17.23 -3.27 -11.11
N LEU A 166 16.74 -2.61 -12.15
CA LEU A 166 15.46 -2.90 -12.82
C LEU A 166 15.55 -4.06 -13.85
N SER A 167 16.69 -4.23 -14.50
CA SER A 167 16.96 -5.28 -15.50
C SER A 167 17.51 -6.57 -14.88
N ALA A 168 17.66 -6.63 -13.55
CA ALA A 168 17.92 -7.87 -12.85
C ALA A 168 16.68 -8.78 -13.02
N GLN A 169 16.64 -9.54 -14.11
CA GLN A 169 15.61 -10.55 -14.33
C GLN A 169 15.76 -11.65 -13.26
N PRO A 170 14.65 -12.17 -12.69
CA PRO A 170 14.69 -13.40 -11.94
C PRO A 170 15.15 -14.50 -12.91
N ALA A 171 16.27 -15.14 -12.59
CA ALA A 171 16.76 -16.26 -13.39
C ALA A 171 15.65 -17.32 -13.46
N THR A 172 15.21 -17.63 -14.68
CA THR A 172 14.45 -18.86 -14.95
C THR A 172 15.39 -20.03 -14.64
N VAL A 173 15.18 -20.71 -13.52
CA VAL A 173 15.95 -21.91 -13.18
C VAL A 173 15.31 -23.09 -13.91
N PRO A 174 15.99 -23.73 -14.88
CA PRO A 174 15.54 -25.01 -15.40
C PRO A 174 15.59 -26.03 -14.25
N VAL A 175 14.59 -26.90 -14.17
CA VAL A 175 14.64 -28.07 -13.28
C VAL A 175 15.77 -28.97 -13.76
N ALA A 176 16.97 -28.77 -13.23
CA ALA A 176 18.15 -29.58 -13.50
C ALA A 176 18.64 -30.22 -12.19
N GLN A 177 18.90 -31.51 -12.31
CA GLN A 177 19.16 -32.46 -11.24
C GLN A 177 20.39 -32.06 -10.42
N HIS A 178 20.32 -32.41 -9.13
CA HIS A 178 21.38 -32.18 -8.14
C HIS A 178 22.74 -32.70 -8.62
N THR A 179 23.66 -31.78 -8.88
CA THR A 179 25.10 -32.03 -8.68
C THR A 179 25.72 -30.82 -8.01
N SER A 180 26.30 -31.07 -6.84
CA SER A 180 26.95 -30.13 -5.93
C SER A 180 28.02 -29.27 -6.61
N ALA A 181 27.80 -27.95 -6.69
CA ALA A 181 28.87 -26.95 -6.80
C ALA A 181 28.44 -25.60 -6.18
N SER A 182 29.20 -25.18 -5.16
CA SER A 182 29.35 -23.84 -4.54
C SER A 182 28.22 -22.80 -4.70
N ARG A 183 27.52 -22.50 -3.59
CA ARG A 183 26.50 -21.43 -3.47
C ARG A 183 27.17 -20.04 -3.52
N PRO A 184 26.76 -19.10 -4.40
CA PRO A 184 27.22 -17.72 -4.31
C PRO A 184 26.81 -17.09 -2.97
N ALA A 185 27.64 -16.18 -2.45
CA ALA A 185 27.41 -15.53 -1.16
C ALA A 185 26.05 -14.79 -1.14
N PRO A 186 25.28 -14.87 -0.04
CA PRO A 186 23.98 -14.21 0.06
C PRO A 186 24.12 -12.68 -0.08
N ALA A 187 23.16 -12.04 -0.76
CA ALA A 187 23.17 -10.60 -0.94
C ALA A 187 22.99 -9.86 0.39
N LEU A 188 23.72 -8.76 0.58
CA LEU A 188 23.68 -7.98 1.82
C LEU A 188 22.31 -7.34 2.06
N ARG A 189 21.95 -7.19 3.34
CA ARG A 189 20.74 -6.47 3.75
C ARG A 189 20.83 -4.98 3.36
N PRO A 190 19.72 -4.35 2.93
CA PRO A 190 19.69 -2.89 2.72
C PRO A 190 20.11 -2.15 3.98
N ARG A 191 21.08 -1.24 3.86
CA ARG A 191 21.56 -0.44 4.99
C ARG A 191 20.56 0.67 5.31
N PRO A 192 20.26 0.91 6.59
CA PRO A 192 19.43 2.03 6.98
C PRO A 192 20.14 3.35 6.68
N VAL A 193 19.38 4.35 6.23
CA VAL A 193 19.88 5.72 6.17
C VAL A 193 19.82 6.29 7.58
N ILE A 194 21.00 6.54 8.16
CA ILE A 194 21.13 7.15 9.49
C ILE A 194 21.18 8.68 9.31
N ASN A 195 20.33 9.39 10.03
CA ASN A 195 20.27 10.84 10.08
C ASN A 195 20.14 11.31 11.54
N ARG A 196 20.14 12.63 11.74
CA ARG A 196 20.05 13.24 13.07
C ARG A 196 18.86 12.74 13.90
N ASP A 197 17.73 12.45 13.27
CA ASP A 197 16.49 12.13 13.96
C ASP A 197 16.38 10.65 14.37
N ASN A 198 17.17 9.76 13.75
CA ASN A 198 17.16 8.32 14.04
C ASN A 198 18.51 7.77 14.53
N GLU A 199 19.57 8.58 14.60
CA GLU A 199 20.90 8.15 15.05
C GLU A 199 20.86 7.53 16.45
N GLY A 200 20.13 8.13 17.39
CA GLY A 200 19.99 7.60 18.74
C GLY A 200 19.35 6.20 18.80
N PHE A 201 18.42 5.90 17.89
CA PHE A 201 17.87 4.55 17.75
C PHE A 201 18.95 3.55 17.35
N TRP A 202 19.76 3.88 16.34
CA TRP A 202 20.83 2.99 15.85
C TRP A 202 21.99 2.85 16.83
N GLN A 203 22.32 3.88 17.60
CA GLN A 203 23.24 3.78 18.74
C GLN A 203 22.71 2.84 19.83
N GLY A 204 21.39 2.87 20.09
CA GLY A 204 20.72 1.90 20.94
C GLY A 204 20.90 0.48 20.44
N VAL A 205 20.60 0.24 19.15
CA VAL A 205 20.76 -1.07 18.51
C VAL A 205 22.20 -1.58 18.61
N ALA A 206 23.20 -0.75 18.31
CA ALA A 206 24.62 -1.12 18.43
C ALA A 206 25.03 -1.45 19.89
N GLY A 207 24.32 -0.91 20.88
CA GLY A 207 24.46 -1.25 22.29
C GLY A 207 23.49 -2.33 22.78
N HIS A 208 22.86 -3.09 21.88
CA HIS A 208 21.87 -4.13 22.16
C HIS A 208 20.70 -3.64 23.02
N ARG A 209 20.23 -2.42 22.77
CA ARG A 209 19.07 -1.80 23.45
C ARG A 209 18.09 -1.24 22.45
N LEU A 210 16.85 -1.72 22.47
CA LEU A 210 15.77 -1.12 21.69
C LEU A 210 15.25 0.12 22.43
N LEU A 211 15.66 1.31 21.96
CA LEU A 211 15.28 2.57 22.58
C LEU A 211 13.99 3.12 21.96
N ILE A 212 13.03 3.44 22.83
CA ILE A 212 11.76 4.08 22.49
C ILE A 212 11.88 5.56 22.83
N GLN A 213 11.52 6.42 21.88
CA GLN A 213 11.56 7.87 22.09
C GLN A 213 10.38 8.29 23.00
N ARG A 214 10.67 9.06 24.05
CA ARG A 214 9.67 9.57 24.98
C ARG A 214 9.66 11.09 24.96
N CYS A 215 8.48 11.70 24.87
CA CYS A 215 8.36 13.16 24.85
C CYS A 215 8.71 13.76 26.23
N GLY A 216 9.59 14.75 26.26
CA GLY A 216 9.94 15.48 27.49
C GLY A 216 8.80 16.34 28.03
N GLY A 217 7.90 16.80 27.16
CA GLY A 217 6.76 17.63 27.56
C GLY A 217 5.54 16.86 28.08
N CYS A 218 5.15 15.76 27.43
CA CYS A 218 3.93 15.01 27.76
C CYS A 218 4.13 13.54 28.10
N GLY A 219 5.37 13.03 28.09
CA GLY A 219 5.68 11.63 28.39
C GLY A 219 5.24 10.61 27.32
N THR A 220 4.61 11.05 26.22
CA THR A 220 4.15 10.13 25.16
C THR A 220 5.32 9.37 24.54
N LEU A 221 5.21 8.04 24.54
CA LEU A 221 6.12 7.12 23.85
C LEU A 221 5.81 7.06 22.36
N ARG A 222 6.83 6.96 21.52
CA ARG A 222 6.65 6.88 20.07
C ARG A 222 7.70 6.04 19.35
N LEU A 223 7.21 5.27 18.39
CA LEU A 223 7.96 4.63 17.31
C LEU A 223 7.13 4.77 16.02
N PRO A 224 7.73 5.10 14.86
CA PRO A 224 9.15 5.44 14.66
C PRO A 224 9.57 6.75 15.36
N TRP A 225 10.89 6.99 15.46
CA TRP A 225 11.43 8.24 16.01
C TRP A 225 11.07 9.42 15.11
N LEU A 226 10.71 10.55 15.74
CA LEU A 226 10.28 11.78 15.06
C LEU A 226 10.93 13.01 15.73
N PRO A 227 11.22 14.08 14.97
CA PRO A 227 11.86 15.29 15.49
C PRO A 227 10.99 16.08 16.48
N GLY A 228 9.68 15.81 16.54
CA GLY A 228 8.75 16.43 17.47
C GLY A 228 7.63 15.48 17.89
N CYS A 229 6.97 15.80 19.00
CA CYS A 229 5.86 15.02 19.51
C CYS A 229 4.56 15.29 18.72
N GLY A 230 3.97 14.25 18.14
CA GLY A 230 2.67 14.36 17.46
C GLY A 230 1.47 14.64 18.39
N ALA A 231 1.63 14.50 19.71
CA ALA A 231 0.57 14.76 20.68
C ALA A 231 0.56 16.21 21.20
N CYS A 232 1.73 16.77 21.54
CA CYS A 232 1.83 18.11 22.14
C CYS A 232 2.72 19.11 21.37
N GLY A 233 3.37 18.69 20.28
CA GLY A 233 4.27 19.54 19.48
C GLY A 233 5.65 19.79 20.09
N SER A 234 5.94 19.32 21.31
CA SER A 234 7.24 19.50 21.97
C SER A 234 8.38 18.93 21.13
N PRO A 235 9.48 19.68 20.91
CA PRO A 235 10.70 19.18 20.29
C PRO A 235 11.57 18.41 21.29
N ASP A 236 11.32 18.55 22.60
CA ASP A 236 12.10 17.91 23.65
C ASP A 236 11.72 16.43 23.82
N TRP A 237 12.73 15.60 23.99
CA TRP A 237 12.57 14.17 24.21
C TRP A 237 13.77 13.55 24.92
N ASP A 238 13.50 12.44 25.59
CA ASP A 238 14.48 11.49 26.07
C ASP A 238 14.14 10.08 25.54
N THR A 239 14.73 9.04 26.11
CA THR A 239 14.49 7.66 25.69
C THR A 239 14.21 6.76 26.88
N VAL A 240 13.42 5.71 26.62
CA VAL A 240 13.25 4.59 27.53
C VAL A 240 13.66 3.31 26.81
N ALA A 241 14.32 2.38 27.52
CA ALA A 241 14.62 1.08 26.95
C ALA A 241 13.36 0.22 26.96
N ALA A 242 13.04 -0.41 25.83
CA ALA A 242 11.99 -1.41 25.76
C ALA A 242 12.36 -2.61 26.64
N SER A 243 11.37 -3.22 27.29
CA SER A 243 11.49 -4.49 28.01
C SER A 243 11.94 -5.64 27.10
N GLY A 244 11.64 -5.54 25.80
CA GLY A 244 11.95 -6.54 24.79
C GLY A 244 10.79 -7.51 24.52
N SER A 245 9.79 -7.58 25.39
CA SER A 245 8.62 -8.43 25.18
C SER A 245 7.57 -7.74 24.32
N GLY A 246 6.88 -8.51 23.49
CA GLY A 246 5.79 -8.03 22.66
C GLY A 246 4.88 -9.14 22.16
N THR A 247 3.89 -8.75 21.38
CA THR A 247 2.98 -9.69 20.70
C THR A 247 2.84 -9.33 19.23
N VAL A 248 2.63 -10.34 18.38
CA VAL A 248 2.34 -10.12 16.95
C VAL A 248 0.96 -9.48 16.83
N PHE A 249 0.88 -8.17 16.57
CA PHE A 249 -0.37 -7.45 16.36
C PHE A 249 -0.95 -7.74 14.97
N SER A 250 -0.09 -7.76 13.95
CA SER A 250 -0.42 -8.16 12.58
C SER A 250 0.85 -8.65 11.88
N TYR A 251 0.72 -9.38 10.77
CA TYR A 251 1.88 -9.85 10.02
C TYR A 251 1.55 -10.07 8.54
N VAL A 252 2.59 -10.09 7.72
CA VAL A 252 2.56 -10.56 6.33
C VAL A 252 3.63 -11.61 6.12
N VAL A 253 3.35 -12.59 5.26
CA VAL A 253 4.36 -13.56 4.81
C VAL A 253 4.74 -13.22 3.38
N MET A 254 6.01 -12.89 3.18
CA MET A 254 6.52 -12.52 1.87
C MET A 254 6.93 -13.77 1.10
N HIS A 255 6.15 -14.13 0.07
CA HIS A 255 6.43 -15.27 -0.81
C HIS A 255 7.09 -14.87 -2.13
N HIS A 256 6.57 -13.81 -2.77
CA HIS A 256 7.00 -13.39 -4.10
C HIS A 256 6.75 -11.87 -4.30
N PRO A 257 7.62 -11.14 -5.03
CA PRO A 257 8.89 -11.61 -5.59
C PRO A 257 9.96 -11.86 -4.51
N PRO A 258 10.89 -12.81 -4.73
CA PRO A 258 12.01 -12.99 -3.83
C PRO A 258 12.85 -11.71 -3.77
N PHE A 259 13.14 -11.23 -2.57
CA PHE A 259 14.06 -10.10 -2.39
C PHE A 259 15.46 -10.66 -2.06
N PRO A 260 16.51 -10.38 -2.83
CA PRO A 260 17.81 -11.06 -2.72
C PRO A 260 18.43 -11.11 -1.32
N ALA A 261 18.10 -10.16 -0.45
CA ALA A 261 18.64 -10.07 0.91
C ALA A 261 17.86 -10.89 1.96
N PHE A 262 16.81 -11.60 1.57
CA PHE A 262 16.00 -12.45 2.44
C PHE A 262 15.77 -13.79 1.78
N ASP A 263 15.67 -14.84 2.58
CA ASP A 263 15.27 -16.17 2.11
C ASP A 263 13.74 -16.30 2.25
N PRO A 264 12.96 -16.24 1.15
CA PRO A 264 11.51 -16.44 1.21
C PRO A 264 11.15 -17.93 1.38
N PRO A 265 10.00 -18.24 2.01
CA PRO A 265 9.07 -17.30 2.64
C PRO A 265 9.54 -16.84 4.02
N TYR A 266 9.35 -15.55 4.33
CA TYR A 266 9.66 -14.98 5.65
C TYR A 266 8.52 -14.11 6.16
N ALA A 267 8.35 -14.07 7.48
CA ALA A 267 7.34 -13.24 8.14
C ALA A 267 7.90 -11.87 8.52
N VAL A 268 7.10 -10.83 8.27
CA VAL A 268 7.30 -9.48 8.80
C VAL A 268 6.10 -9.15 9.68
N GLY A 269 6.36 -8.95 10.97
CA GLY A 269 5.36 -8.63 11.98
C GLY A 269 5.33 -7.14 12.29
N LEU A 270 4.13 -6.62 12.50
CA LEU A 270 3.90 -5.44 13.31
C LEU A 270 3.74 -5.92 14.76
N ILE A 271 4.75 -5.66 15.58
CA ILE A 271 4.84 -6.13 16.96
C ILE A 271 4.34 -5.02 17.87
N GLU A 272 3.37 -5.33 18.74
CA GLU A 272 2.98 -4.44 19.83
C GLU A 272 3.85 -4.77 21.05
N LEU A 273 4.70 -3.83 21.44
CA LEU A 273 5.58 -3.97 22.60
C LEU A 273 4.78 -3.79 23.89
N ALA A 274 5.30 -4.31 25.01
CA ALA A 274 4.67 -4.16 26.32
C ALA A 274 4.42 -2.70 26.72
N GLU A 275 5.22 -1.76 26.19
CA GLU A 275 5.07 -0.32 26.41
C GLU A 275 3.93 0.33 25.58
N GLY A 276 3.25 -0.43 24.72
CA GLY A 276 2.08 0.01 23.96
C GLY A 276 2.39 0.68 22.61
N VAL A 277 3.66 0.80 22.23
CA VAL A 277 4.08 1.24 20.89
C VAL A 277 4.25 0.05 19.96
N ARG A 278 4.19 0.29 18.65
CA ARG A 278 4.36 -0.76 17.64
C ARG A 278 5.68 -0.65 16.88
N PHE A 279 6.26 -1.80 16.57
CA PHE A 279 7.53 -1.93 15.87
C PHE A 279 7.44 -2.93 14.73
N VAL A 280 7.91 -2.57 13.55
CA VAL A 280 7.93 -3.47 12.39
C VAL A 280 9.25 -4.24 12.37
N SER A 281 9.18 -5.57 12.40
CA SER A 281 10.38 -6.41 12.31
C SER A 281 10.11 -7.81 11.79
N ASN A 282 11.17 -8.56 11.49
CA ASN A 282 11.06 -9.98 11.19
C ASN A 282 10.63 -10.78 12.44
N VAL A 283 9.73 -11.74 12.24
CA VAL A 283 9.42 -12.77 13.24
C VAL A 283 10.28 -13.99 12.95
N VAL A 284 11.11 -14.39 13.91
CA VAL A 284 12.11 -15.47 13.76
C VAL A 284 11.89 -16.58 14.78
N GLY A 285 12.60 -17.70 14.61
CA GLY A 285 12.51 -18.86 15.52
C GLY A 285 11.24 -19.69 15.39
N VAL A 286 10.39 -19.40 14.39
CA VAL A 286 9.18 -20.14 14.07
C VAL A 286 9.00 -20.20 12.55
N PRO A 287 8.50 -21.30 11.96
CA PRO A 287 8.12 -21.33 10.55
C PRO A 287 7.11 -20.22 10.23
N CYS A 288 7.27 -19.55 9.09
CA CYS A 288 6.46 -18.38 8.74
C CYS A 288 4.95 -18.68 8.62
N ASP A 289 4.58 -19.92 8.27
CA ASP A 289 3.20 -20.42 8.20
C ASP A 289 2.58 -20.70 9.58
N LYS A 290 3.39 -20.65 10.65
CA LYS A 290 2.95 -20.80 12.05
C LYS A 290 2.88 -19.48 12.81
N VAL A 291 3.33 -18.38 12.22
CA VAL A 291 3.12 -17.03 12.79
C VAL A 291 1.63 -16.74 12.83
N ARG A 292 1.15 -16.21 13.97
CA ARG A 292 -0.26 -15.87 14.18
C ARG A 292 -0.38 -14.59 14.99
N ILE A 293 -1.50 -13.87 14.79
CA ILE A 293 -1.85 -12.72 15.62
C ILE A 293 -1.96 -13.15 17.09
N GLY A 294 -1.45 -12.33 18.00
CA GLY A 294 -1.38 -12.58 19.43
C GLY A 294 -0.23 -13.50 19.87
N MET A 295 0.60 -14.01 18.95
CA MET A 295 1.77 -14.82 19.31
C MET A 295 2.75 -13.98 20.18
N PRO A 296 3.16 -14.47 21.36
CA PRO A 296 4.17 -13.80 22.18
C PRO A 296 5.54 -13.90 21.51
N VAL A 297 6.28 -12.79 21.54
CA VAL A 297 7.60 -12.68 20.95
C VAL A 297 8.54 -11.89 21.86
N ASP A 298 9.83 -12.21 21.81
CA ASP A 298 10.89 -11.53 22.55
C ASP A 298 11.93 -10.96 21.59
N LEU A 299 12.43 -9.78 21.93
CA LEU A 299 13.47 -9.05 21.20
C LEU A 299 14.78 -9.84 21.18
N GLU A 300 15.38 -9.93 20.01
CA GLU A 300 16.71 -10.47 19.76
C GLU A 300 17.46 -9.52 18.82
N PHE A 301 18.77 -9.41 19.00
CA PHE A 301 19.62 -8.66 18.07
C PHE A 301 20.30 -9.62 17.11
N LEU A 302 19.89 -9.57 15.84
CA LEU A 302 20.42 -10.41 14.79
C LEU A 302 21.49 -9.66 14.01
N ARG A 303 22.74 -10.11 14.13
CA ARG A 303 23.82 -9.69 13.24
C ARG A 303 23.63 -10.34 11.87
N VAL A 304 23.25 -9.52 10.89
CA VAL A 304 22.98 -9.99 9.52
C VAL A 304 24.26 -10.07 8.67
N ASP A 305 25.25 -9.24 9.00
CA ASP A 305 26.61 -9.26 8.46
C ASP A 305 27.55 -8.41 9.34
N ASP A 306 28.82 -8.30 8.98
CA ASP A 306 29.86 -7.60 9.77
C ASP A 306 29.54 -6.12 10.08
N GLY A 307 28.68 -5.47 9.28
CA GLY A 307 28.37 -4.04 9.41
C GLY A 307 26.93 -3.72 9.79
N LEU A 308 26.07 -4.71 10.06
CA LEU A 308 24.67 -4.45 10.41
C LEU A 308 24.12 -5.49 11.38
N GLU A 309 23.47 -4.96 12.40
CA GLU A 309 22.70 -5.68 13.38
C GLU A 309 21.29 -5.09 13.43
N LEU A 310 20.30 -5.95 13.55
CA LEU A 310 18.90 -5.57 13.51
C LEU A 310 18.15 -6.13 14.72
N PRO A 311 17.29 -5.34 15.38
CA PRO A 311 16.34 -5.88 16.35
C PRO A 311 15.28 -6.71 15.61
N VAL A 312 15.26 -8.01 15.87
CA VAL A 312 14.26 -8.98 15.39
C VAL A 312 13.45 -9.52 16.58
N PHE A 313 12.33 -10.16 16.30
CA PHE A 313 11.46 -10.71 17.35
C PHE A 313 11.34 -12.21 17.20
N ARG A 314 11.83 -12.96 18.18
CA ARG A 314 11.76 -14.41 18.22
C ARG A 314 10.47 -14.86 18.88
N ALA A 315 9.80 -15.87 18.31
CA ALA A 315 8.67 -16.51 19.00
C ALA A 315 9.09 -17.04 20.37
N ALA A 316 8.37 -16.64 21.42
CA ALA A 316 8.66 -17.11 22.77
C ALA A 316 8.42 -18.63 22.88
N ALA A 317 9.32 -19.35 23.53
CA ALA A 317 9.19 -20.79 23.73
C ALA A 317 8.05 -21.07 24.73
N GLY A 318 6.86 -21.45 24.23
CA GLY A 318 5.69 -21.64 25.12
C GLY A 318 4.44 -22.32 24.56
N GLU A 319 4.25 -22.48 23.25
CA GLU A 319 3.10 -23.24 22.72
C GLU A 319 3.45 -24.07 21.48
N ALA A 320 3.79 -25.34 21.71
CA ALA A 320 3.56 -26.38 20.73
C ALA A 320 2.04 -26.53 20.54
N VAL A 321 1.50 -25.89 19.51
CA VAL A 321 0.07 -26.04 19.16
C VAL A 321 -0.15 -27.44 18.61
N SER A 322 -0.90 -28.26 19.37
CA SER A 322 -1.41 -29.55 18.90
C SER A 322 -2.36 -29.35 17.71
N PRO A 323 -2.40 -30.27 16.72
CA PRO A 323 -3.29 -30.13 15.57
C PRO A 323 -4.75 -30.27 16.04
N HIS A 324 -5.54 -29.22 15.88
CA HIS A 324 -6.99 -29.32 16.03
C HIS A 324 -7.53 -30.13 14.85
N GLU A 325 -8.00 -31.35 15.11
CA GLU A 325 -8.73 -32.14 14.11
C GLU A 325 -10.01 -31.40 13.69
N PRO A 326 -10.33 -31.35 12.39
CA PRO A 326 -11.63 -30.89 11.92
C PRO A 326 -12.69 -31.94 12.28
N GLY A 327 -13.65 -31.54 13.11
CA GLY A 327 -14.78 -32.38 13.53
C GLY A 327 -15.52 -32.95 12.32
N ARG A 328 -15.53 -34.28 12.22
CA ARG A 328 -16.40 -35.05 11.32
C ARG A 328 -17.87 -34.72 11.63
N HIS A 329 -18.56 -34.10 10.68
CA HIS A 329 -20.01 -34.21 10.57
C HIS A 329 -20.38 -35.65 10.19
N GLY A 330 -20.52 -36.50 11.22
CA GLY A 330 -21.18 -37.80 11.11
C GLY A 330 -22.68 -37.62 11.31
N GLY A 331 -23.43 -37.53 10.21
CA GLY A 331 -24.88 -37.67 10.24
C GLY A 331 -25.26 -39.06 10.73
N THR A 332 -26.09 -39.12 11.77
CA THR A 332 -26.90 -40.30 12.08
C THR A 332 -28.34 -39.86 12.20
N ALA A 333 -29.15 -40.40 11.30
CA ALA A 333 -30.60 -40.30 11.32
C ALA A 333 -31.19 -41.43 12.18
N ALA A 334 -32.37 -41.13 12.73
CA ALA A 334 -33.51 -42.03 12.99
C ALA A 334 -33.87 -42.38 14.45
N GLY A 335 -35.15 -42.14 14.73
CA GLY A 335 -35.96 -42.74 15.80
C GLY A 335 -36.13 -41.84 17.03
N GLY A 336 -37.29 -41.29 17.38
CA GLY A 336 -38.69 -41.65 17.12
C GLY A 336 -39.43 -41.58 18.45
N GLY A 337 -40.33 -40.61 18.65
CA GLY A 337 -40.99 -40.43 19.94
C GLY A 337 -42.09 -39.37 19.97
N ARG A 338 -43.25 -39.75 19.41
CA ARG A 338 -44.64 -39.26 19.60
C ARG A 338 -44.86 -37.96 20.39
N MET A 339 -45.49 -36.99 19.72
CA MET A 339 -46.14 -35.83 20.31
C MET A 339 -47.67 -36.00 20.17
N SER A 340 -48.41 -35.70 21.23
CA SER A 340 -49.85 -35.44 21.20
C SER A 340 -50.20 -34.39 22.25
N PRO A 341 -51.29 -33.64 22.02
CA PRO A 341 -51.30 -32.18 22.14
C PRO A 341 -52.02 -31.72 23.40
N ASP A 342 -51.79 -30.48 23.82
CA ASP A 342 -52.86 -29.66 24.39
C ASP A 342 -52.52 -28.17 24.30
N THR A 343 -53.46 -27.43 23.71
CA THR A 343 -53.56 -25.96 23.68
C THR A 343 -54.96 -25.62 24.17
N PRO A 344 -55.10 -24.57 24.99
CA PRO A 344 -55.92 -23.42 24.58
C PRO A 344 -55.20 -22.10 24.93
N ALA A 345 -55.03 -21.18 23.98
CA ALA A 345 -55.96 -20.12 23.53
C ALA A 345 -56.20 -18.98 24.54
N ALA A 346 -56.00 -17.75 24.04
CA ALA A 346 -55.88 -16.44 24.70
C ALA A 346 -57.16 -15.90 25.39
N PRO A 347 -57.11 -14.69 25.99
CA PRO A 347 -57.58 -13.53 25.21
C PRO A 347 -56.83 -12.20 25.44
N GLN A 348 -56.87 -11.34 24.41
CA GLN A 348 -56.62 -9.88 24.49
C GLN A 348 -57.86 -9.13 25.01
N PRO A 349 -57.70 -7.87 25.43
CA PRO A 349 -58.74 -6.86 25.24
C PRO A 349 -58.26 -5.64 24.43
N GLN A 350 -59.19 -5.11 23.65
CA GLN A 350 -59.14 -3.94 22.77
C GLN A 350 -59.43 -2.61 23.51
N GLU A 351 -58.86 -1.55 22.95
CA GLU A 351 -59.36 -0.18 22.65
C GLU A 351 -60.19 0.67 23.62
N ALA A 352 -59.86 1.98 23.64
CA ALA A 352 -60.72 3.17 23.73
C ALA A 352 -59.82 4.43 23.84
N VAL A 353 -59.93 5.56 23.14
CA VAL A 353 -60.79 6.13 22.07
C VAL A 353 -59.93 7.16 21.33
#